data_AF-A0A6G0JB04-F1
#
_entry.id   AF-A0A6G0JB04-F1
#
_cell.length_a   1.000
_cell.length_b   1.000
_cell.length_c   1.000
_cell.angle_alpha   90.00
_cell.angle_beta   90.00
_cell.angle_gamma   90.00
#
_symmetry.space_group_name_H-M   'P 1'
#
loop_
_entity.id
_entity.type
_entity.pdbx_description
1 polymer ?
#
loop_
_entity_poly.entity_id
_entity_poly.type
_entity_poly.pdbx_seq_one_letter_code
_entity_poly.pdbx_strand_id
1 'polypeptide(L)'
;MSLMSRSVTTPRSFQRSIHVSEVMDGKLVPTRVVVVRFVEAEASVSVILEKLKVAMGDDEDYIFTDTLGNEIVESEGTSGSLYWRQNARKTYAIESTAFRQWRRQRRSRKDAVQMLKDQVEELLDASQGLDEVTNKITNLVTVSRDIYDDAADVLILLSDPGGV
;
A
#
# COMPACT_ATOMS: atom_id res chain seq x y z
N MET A 1 -24.29 62.17 -20.96
CA MET A 1 -24.11 61.06 -20.01
C MET A 1 -24.08 59.76 -20.81
N SER A 2 -22.89 59.20 -21.03
CA SER A 2 -22.72 57.95 -21.79
C SER A 2 -23.00 56.77 -20.87
N LEU A 3 -24.03 55.99 -21.18
CA LEU A 3 -24.31 54.73 -20.49
C LEU A 3 -23.22 53.73 -20.89
N MET A 4 -22.27 53.46 -19.99
CA MET A 4 -21.36 52.34 -20.16
C MET A 4 -22.19 51.05 -20.21
N SER A 5 -22.36 50.49 -21.40
CA SER A 5 -22.86 49.14 -21.56
C SER A 5 -21.85 48.20 -20.91
N ARG A 6 -22.15 47.74 -19.69
CA ARG A 6 -21.39 46.69 -19.03
C ARG A 6 -21.51 45.45 -19.92
N SER A 7 -20.46 45.15 -20.69
CA SER A 7 -20.38 43.90 -21.43
C SER A 7 -20.50 42.76 -20.42
N VAL A 8 -21.63 42.07 -20.44
CA VAL A 8 -21.83 40.84 -19.66
C VAL A 8 -21.02 39.77 -20.39
N THR A 9 -19.76 39.62 -20.01
CA THR A 9 -18.95 38.50 -20.46
C THR A 9 -19.47 37.23 -19.79
N THR A 10 -20.15 36.38 -20.56
CA THR A 10 -20.53 35.05 -20.11
C THR A 10 -19.28 34.32 -19.62
N PRO A 11 -19.22 33.85 -18.36
CA PRO A 11 -18.06 33.14 -17.86
C PRO A 11 -17.73 31.94 -18.75
N ARG A 12 -16.45 31.78 -19.08
CA ARG A 12 -15.99 30.63 -19.86
C ARG A 12 -16.31 29.35 -19.10
N SER A 13 -17.07 28.46 -19.72
CA SER A 13 -17.31 27.12 -19.18
C SER A 13 -16.23 26.14 -19.62
N PHE A 14 -15.94 25.19 -18.75
CA PHE A 14 -15.01 24.08 -18.95
C PHE A 14 -15.81 22.78 -18.85
N GLN A 15 -15.38 21.77 -19.60
CA GLN A 15 -15.92 20.41 -19.52
C GLN A 15 -14.80 19.42 -19.26
N ARG A 16 -14.96 18.55 -18.28
CA ARG A 16 -13.97 17.51 -17.94
C ARG A 16 -14.64 16.16 -17.78
N SER A 17 -14.02 15.17 -18.41
CA SER A 17 -14.36 13.76 -18.21
C SER A 17 -13.72 13.28 -16.91
N ILE A 18 -14.55 12.75 -16.03
CA ILE A 18 -14.18 12.15 -14.75
C ILE A 18 -14.53 10.67 -14.83
N HIS A 19 -13.57 9.82 -14.49
CA HIS A 19 -13.82 8.38 -14.40
C HIS A 19 -14.50 8.08 -13.07
N VAL A 20 -15.63 7.42 -13.09
CA VAL A 20 -16.21 6.78 -11.90
C VAL A 20 -15.73 5.34 -11.90
N SER A 21 -15.23 4.89 -10.76
CA SER A 21 -14.50 3.64 -10.63
C SER A 21 -14.97 2.85 -9.42
N GLU A 22 -14.82 1.54 -9.54
CA GLU A 22 -14.97 0.61 -8.44
C GLU A 22 -13.62 0.07 -8.00
N VAL A 23 -13.57 -0.46 -6.79
CA VAL A 23 -12.40 -1.16 -6.26
C VAL A 23 -12.57 -2.65 -6.56
N MET A 24 -11.76 -3.20 -7.47
CA MET A 24 -11.73 -4.63 -7.79
C MET A 24 -10.32 -5.17 -7.56
N ASP A 25 -10.19 -6.24 -6.77
CA ASP A 25 -8.91 -6.86 -6.41
C ASP A 25 -7.84 -5.86 -5.92
N GLY A 26 -8.31 -4.83 -5.20
CA GLY A 26 -7.47 -3.77 -4.65
C GLY A 26 -6.96 -2.74 -5.67
N LYS A 27 -7.49 -2.72 -6.89
CA LYS A 27 -7.21 -1.74 -7.95
C LYS A 27 -8.45 -0.92 -8.28
N LEU A 28 -8.23 0.29 -8.78
CA LEU A 28 -9.30 1.14 -9.29
C LEU A 28 -9.61 0.76 -10.74
N VAL A 29 -10.86 0.37 -10.99
CA VAL A 29 -11.33 -0.03 -12.31
C VAL A 29 -12.42 0.95 -12.76
N PRO A 30 -12.21 1.73 -13.83
CA PRO A 30 -13.22 2.64 -14.36
C PRO A 30 -14.43 1.86 -14.88
N THR A 31 -15.61 2.19 -14.40
CA THR A 31 -16.87 1.57 -14.82
C THR A 31 -17.70 2.49 -15.69
N ARG A 32 -17.58 3.81 -15.50
CA ARG A 32 -18.29 4.84 -16.27
C ARG A 32 -17.52 6.15 -16.34
N VAL A 33 -17.84 6.98 -17.34
CA VAL A 33 -17.24 8.30 -17.51
C VAL A 33 -18.32 9.36 -17.47
N VAL A 34 -18.14 10.37 -16.62
CA VAL A 34 -19.08 11.48 -16.49
C VAL A 34 -18.42 12.77 -16.95
N VAL A 35 -19.15 13.56 -17.74
CA VAL A 35 -18.68 14.88 -18.19
C VAL A 35 -19.26 15.94 -17.26
N VAL A 36 -18.39 16.53 -16.43
CA VAL A 36 -18.76 17.64 -15.55
C VAL A 36 -18.48 18.96 -16.26
N ARG A 37 -19.47 19.86 -16.28
CA ARG A 37 -19.34 21.24 -16.77
C ARG A 37 -19.26 22.22 -15.61
N PHE A 38 -18.26 23.08 -15.60
CA PHE A 38 -18.06 24.09 -14.55
C PHE A 38 -17.39 25.37 -15.08
N VAL A 39 -17.53 26.48 -14.37
CA VAL A 39 -16.79 27.74 -14.60
C VAL A 39 -15.62 27.88 -13.63
N GLU A 40 -14.75 28.86 -13.82
CA GLU A 40 -13.55 29.02 -12.97
C GLU A 40 -13.86 29.09 -11.46
N ALA A 41 -14.91 29.82 -11.07
CA ALA A 41 -15.32 29.97 -9.67
C ALA A 41 -15.86 28.67 -9.04
N GLU A 42 -16.24 27.68 -9.87
CA GLU A 42 -16.75 26.38 -9.45
C GLU A 42 -15.67 25.29 -9.49
N ALA A 43 -14.43 25.64 -9.86
CA ALA A 43 -13.37 24.68 -10.10
C ALA A 43 -12.73 24.20 -8.80
N SER A 44 -13.53 23.69 -7.87
CA SER A 44 -13.08 23.09 -6.61
C SER A 44 -13.48 21.61 -6.52
N VAL A 45 -12.81 20.88 -5.62
CA VAL A 45 -13.09 19.47 -5.35
C VAL A 45 -14.55 19.27 -4.93
N SER A 46 -14.99 20.04 -3.94
CA SER A 46 -16.35 20.00 -3.38
C SER A 46 -17.43 20.22 -4.43
N VAL A 47 -17.33 21.31 -5.20
CA VAL A 47 -18.33 21.66 -6.22
C VAL A 47 -18.35 20.65 -7.37
N ILE A 48 -17.18 20.13 -7.78
CA ILE A 48 -17.12 19.14 -8.86
C ILE A 48 -17.66 17.78 -8.40
N LEU A 49 -17.49 17.41 -7.12
CA LEU A 49 -18.14 16.24 -6.52
C LEU A 49 -19.66 16.39 -6.48
N GLU A 50 -20.17 17.55 -6.08
CA GLU A 50 -21.61 17.83 -6.10
C GLU A 50 -22.19 17.71 -7.51
N LYS A 51 -21.51 18.30 -8.51
CA LYS A 51 -21.93 18.20 -9.90
C LYS A 51 -21.84 16.78 -10.45
N LEU A 52 -20.84 16.02 -10.02
CA LEU A 52 -20.75 14.60 -10.32
C LEU A 52 -21.98 13.88 -9.74
N LYS A 53 -22.27 14.04 -8.44
CA LYS A 53 -23.42 13.42 -7.76
C LYS A 53 -24.73 13.71 -8.48
N VAL A 54 -24.97 14.98 -8.83
CA VAL A 54 -26.13 15.38 -9.63
C VAL A 54 -26.19 14.66 -10.98
N ALA A 55 -25.05 14.48 -11.64
CA ALA A 55 -24.97 13.77 -12.92
C ALA A 55 -25.10 12.23 -12.76
N MET A 56 -24.75 11.68 -11.61
CA MET A 56 -24.98 10.26 -11.29
C MET A 56 -26.45 9.95 -11.09
N GLY A 57 -27.20 10.89 -10.50
CA GLY A 57 -28.61 10.70 -10.19
C GLY A 57 -28.86 9.64 -9.12
N ASP A 58 -27.87 9.38 -8.27
CA ASP A 58 -27.97 8.48 -7.11
C ASP A 58 -27.76 9.25 -5.79
N ASP A 59 -28.11 8.61 -4.68
CA ASP A 59 -27.99 9.18 -3.33
C ASP A 59 -26.56 9.04 -2.76
N GLU A 60 -25.66 8.43 -3.53
CA GLU A 60 -24.31 8.09 -3.10
C GLU A 60 -23.39 9.32 -2.99
N ASP A 61 -22.48 9.28 -2.03
CA ASP A 61 -21.41 10.27 -1.90
C ASP A 61 -20.13 9.75 -2.52
N TYR A 62 -19.39 10.62 -3.21
CA TYR A 62 -18.17 10.25 -3.92
C TYR A 62 -16.94 10.92 -3.32
N ILE A 63 -15.80 10.27 -3.48
CA ILE A 63 -14.47 10.80 -3.17
C ILE A 63 -13.64 10.76 -4.45
N PHE A 64 -12.88 11.83 -4.71
CA PHE A 64 -11.87 11.82 -5.76
C PHE A 64 -10.57 11.21 -5.27
N THR A 65 -9.96 10.39 -6.11
CA THR A 65 -8.61 9.87 -5.90
C THR A 65 -7.74 10.07 -7.12
N ASP A 66 -6.42 10.11 -6.89
CA ASP A 66 -5.43 9.97 -7.95
C ASP A 66 -5.33 8.51 -8.44
N THR A 67 -4.39 8.26 -9.36
CA THR A 67 -4.12 6.92 -9.91
C THR A 67 -3.57 5.91 -8.91
N LEU A 68 -3.06 6.36 -7.76
CA LEU A 68 -2.54 5.50 -6.70
C LEU A 68 -3.62 5.18 -5.64
N GLY A 69 -4.75 5.89 -5.68
CA GLY A 69 -5.82 5.79 -4.71
C GLY A 69 -5.65 6.71 -3.52
N ASN A 70 -4.85 7.77 -3.64
CA ASN A 70 -4.79 8.83 -2.63
C ASN A 70 -5.97 9.77 -2.84
N GLU A 71 -6.65 10.12 -1.75
CA GLU A 71 -7.73 11.09 -1.74
C GLU A 71 -7.23 12.47 -2.21
N ILE A 72 -7.93 13.06 -3.18
CA ILE A 72 -7.71 14.42 -3.64
C ILE A 72 -8.55 15.32 -2.74
N VAL A 73 -7.88 16.05 -1.86
CA VAL A 73 -8.51 17.01 -0.94
C VAL A 73 -8.49 18.41 -1.52
N GLU A 74 -9.39 19.26 -1.02
CA GLU A 74 -9.44 20.66 -1.40
C GLU A 74 -8.23 21.43 -0.86
N SER A 75 -7.58 22.19 -1.74
CA SER A 75 -6.38 22.97 -1.46
C SER A 75 -6.20 24.03 -2.57
N GLU A 76 -5.27 24.96 -2.40
CA GLU A 76 -4.89 25.90 -3.45
C GLU A 76 -4.44 25.18 -4.73
N GLY A 77 -3.73 24.05 -4.61
CA GLY A 77 -3.23 23.26 -5.73
C GLY A 77 -4.30 22.41 -6.45
N THR A 78 -5.48 22.22 -5.85
CA THR A 78 -6.60 21.46 -6.41
C THR A 78 -7.79 22.34 -6.78
N SER A 79 -7.61 23.66 -6.62
CA SER A 79 -8.56 24.70 -7.02
C SER A 79 -8.20 25.28 -8.39
N GLY A 80 -9.20 25.80 -9.09
CA GLY A 80 -9.05 26.43 -10.39
C GLY A 80 -9.06 25.44 -11.57
N SER A 81 -9.46 25.91 -12.74
CA SER A 81 -9.69 25.04 -13.90
C SER A 81 -8.41 24.39 -14.45
N LEU A 82 -7.24 24.96 -14.13
CA LEU A 82 -5.94 24.47 -14.56
C LEU A 82 -5.67 23.06 -14.04
N TYR A 83 -5.89 22.83 -12.74
CA TYR A 83 -5.71 21.53 -12.11
C TYR A 83 -6.58 20.47 -12.82
N TRP A 84 -7.88 20.75 -12.94
CA TRP A 84 -8.84 19.85 -13.55
C TRP A 84 -8.57 19.60 -15.04
N ARG A 85 -8.01 20.59 -15.76
CA ARG A 85 -7.55 20.41 -17.14
C ARG A 85 -6.44 19.38 -17.27
N GLN A 86 -5.49 19.38 -16.34
CA GLN A 86 -4.33 18.50 -16.38
C GLN A 86 -4.63 17.11 -15.80
N ASN A 87 -5.49 17.04 -14.80
CA ASN A 87 -5.61 15.85 -13.95
C ASN A 87 -6.91 15.07 -14.11
N ALA A 88 -8.01 15.64 -14.63
CA ALA A 88 -9.32 14.97 -14.63
C ALA A 88 -9.32 13.55 -15.23
N ARG A 89 -8.55 13.29 -16.29
CA ARG A 89 -8.44 11.96 -16.91
C ARG A 89 -7.72 10.92 -16.04
N LYS A 90 -6.99 11.38 -15.03
CA LYS A 90 -6.26 10.59 -14.03
C LYS A 90 -6.94 10.64 -12.65
N THR A 91 -8.08 11.30 -12.56
CA THR A 91 -8.91 11.38 -11.36
C THR A 91 -10.00 10.32 -11.44
N TYR A 92 -10.15 9.58 -10.36
CA TYR A 92 -11.19 8.57 -10.19
C TYR A 92 -12.16 9.02 -9.10
N ALA A 93 -13.45 9.00 -9.38
CA ALA A 93 -14.49 9.11 -8.40
C ALA A 93 -14.87 7.71 -7.91
N ILE A 94 -14.87 7.52 -6.60
CA ILE A 94 -15.22 6.25 -5.96
C ILE A 94 -16.29 6.57 -4.92
N GLU A 95 -17.27 5.69 -4.78
CA GLU A 95 -18.21 5.77 -3.68
C GLU A 95 -17.47 5.83 -2.33
N SER A 96 -17.90 6.73 -1.46
CA SER A 96 -17.24 7.05 -0.20
C SER A 96 -17.17 5.84 0.73
N THR A 97 -18.21 5.00 0.75
CA THR A 97 -18.24 3.80 1.59
C THR A 97 -17.21 2.77 1.11
N ALA A 98 -17.17 2.50 -0.19
CA ALA A 98 -16.21 1.61 -0.84
C ALA A 98 -14.77 2.10 -0.64
N PHE A 99 -14.52 3.40 -0.80
CA PHE A 99 -13.21 3.99 -0.54
C PHE A 99 -12.76 3.78 0.92
N ARG A 100 -13.64 4.05 1.90
CA ARG A 100 -13.33 3.86 3.32
C ARG A 100 -13.04 2.40 3.65
N GLN A 101 -13.80 1.46 3.10
CA GLN A 101 -13.57 0.02 3.28
C GLN A 101 -12.22 -0.39 2.69
N TRP A 102 -11.94 0.00 1.45
CA TRP A 102 -10.68 -0.29 0.76
C TRP A 102 -9.47 0.30 1.49
N ARG A 103 -9.57 1.53 1.99
CA ARG A 103 -8.50 2.19 2.76
C ARG A 103 -8.20 1.45 4.07
N ARG A 104 -9.22 0.94 4.77
CA ARG A 104 -9.04 0.09 5.96
C ARG A 104 -8.34 -1.23 5.62
N GLN A 105 -8.77 -1.90 4.56
CA GLN A 105 -8.13 -3.14 4.09
C GLN A 105 -6.67 -2.93 3.68
N ARG A 106 -6.34 -1.80 3.05
CA ARG A 106 -4.94 -1.43 2.72
C ARG A 106 -4.08 -1.24 3.97
N ARG A 107 -4.61 -0.58 5.00
CA ARG A 107 -3.90 -0.42 6.28
C ARG A 107 -3.66 -1.75 6.96
N SER A 108 -4.70 -2.58 7.10
CA SER A 108 -4.56 -3.92 7.69
C SER A 108 -3.55 -4.81 6.96
N ARG A 109 -3.52 -4.80 5.62
CA ARG A 109 -2.49 -5.51 4.86
C ARG A 109 -1.09 -4.98 5.10
N LYS A 110 -0.93 -3.65 5.19
CA LYS A 110 0.36 -3.03 5.50
C LYS A 110 0.85 -3.46 6.88
N ASP A 111 -0.04 -3.48 7.87
CA ASP A 111 0.29 -3.90 9.23
C ASP A 111 0.66 -5.39 9.26
N ALA A 112 -0.06 -6.24 8.54
CA ALA A 112 0.28 -7.67 8.40
C ALA A 112 1.64 -7.90 7.74
N VAL A 113 1.95 -7.16 6.67
CA VAL A 113 3.26 -7.24 6.01
C VAL A 113 4.38 -6.77 6.94
N GLN A 114 4.14 -5.73 7.74
CA GLN A 114 5.12 -5.27 8.72
C GLN A 114 5.38 -6.34 9.78
N MET A 115 4.33 -6.94 10.35
CA MET A 115 4.48 -8.03 11.32
C MET A 115 5.24 -9.22 10.74
N LEU A 116 4.95 -9.62 9.49
CA LEU A 116 5.67 -10.69 8.81
C LEU A 116 7.15 -10.34 8.60
N LYS A 117 7.46 -9.08 8.28
CA LYS A 117 8.84 -8.62 8.14
C LYS A 117 9.59 -8.76 9.47
N ASP A 118 8.99 -8.30 10.57
CA ASP A 118 9.59 -8.35 11.90
C ASP A 118 9.83 -9.82 12.33
N GLN A 119 8.88 -10.73 12.04
CA GLN A 119 9.04 -12.16 12.29
C GLN A 119 10.15 -12.81 11.46
N VAL A 120 10.33 -12.40 10.21
CA VAL A 120 11.41 -12.91 9.35
C VAL A 120 12.78 -12.42 9.84
N GLU A 121 12.86 -11.19 10.34
CA GLU A 121 14.08 -10.62 10.92
C GLU A 121 14.47 -11.37 12.22
N GLU A 122 13.50 -11.62 13.11
CA GLU A 122 13.72 -12.44 14.32
C GLU A 122 14.20 -13.88 13.98
N LEU A 123 13.59 -14.51 12.98
CA LEU A 123 13.99 -15.84 12.51
C LEU A 123 15.42 -15.84 11.95
N LEU A 124 15.77 -14.79 11.18
CA LEU A 124 17.11 -14.65 10.61
C LEU A 124 18.16 -14.55 11.71
N ASP A 125 17.92 -13.72 12.73
CA ASP A 125 18.82 -13.55 13.87
C ASP A 125 18.98 -14.87 14.65
N ALA A 126 17.88 -15.58 14.92
CA ALA A 126 17.92 -16.88 15.58
C ALA A 126 18.71 -17.92 14.77
N SER A 127 18.59 -17.89 13.44
CA SER A 127 19.26 -18.85 12.55
C SER A 127 20.79 -18.66 12.52
N GLN A 128 21.28 -17.43 12.68
CA GLN A 128 22.73 -17.16 12.70
C GLN A 128 23.41 -17.80 13.92
N GLY A 129 22.68 -17.98 15.03
CA GLY A 129 23.20 -18.69 16.20
C GLY A 129 23.29 -20.22 16.03
N LEU A 130 22.58 -20.81 15.05
CA LEU A 130 22.54 -22.26 14.86
C LEU A 130 23.86 -22.83 14.33
N ASP A 131 24.61 -22.10 13.50
CA ASP A 131 25.91 -22.55 13.01
C ASP A 131 26.90 -22.70 14.18
N GLU A 132 26.88 -21.75 15.11
CA GLU A 132 27.75 -21.79 16.29
C GLU A 132 27.37 -22.94 17.24
N VAL A 133 26.08 -23.18 17.44
CA VAL A 133 25.57 -24.33 18.22
C VAL A 133 25.95 -25.65 17.54
N THR A 134 25.76 -25.74 16.22
CA THR A 134 26.10 -26.93 15.43
C THR A 134 27.57 -27.26 15.54
N ASN A 135 28.45 -26.26 15.41
CA ASN A 135 29.90 -26.42 15.57
C ASN A 135 30.31 -26.87 16.98
N LYS A 136 29.65 -26.36 18.02
CA LYS A 136 29.90 -26.81 19.40
C LYS A 136 29.49 -28.27 19.59
N ILE A 137 28.35 -28.68 19.02
CA ILE A 137 27.88 -30.07 19.08
C ILE A 137 28.83 -31.01 18.33
N THR A 138 29.25 -30.68 17.10
CA THR A 138 30.20 -31.51 16.35
C THR A 138 31.53 -31.64 17.10
N ASN A 139 32.07 -30.56 17.66
CA ASN A 139 33.29 -30.62 18.47
C ASN A 139 33.13 -31.54 19.70
N LEU A 140 32.01 -31.44 20.42
CA LEU A 140 31.70 -32.31 21.56
C LEU A 140 31.59 -33.79 21.15
N VAL A 141 30.94 -34.08 20.02
CA VAL A 141 30.81 -35.45 19.49
C VAL A 141 32.18 -36.02 19.13
N THR A 142 33.05 -35.24 18.48
CA THR A 142 34.42 -35.66 18.15
C THR A 142 35.21 -35.98 19.42
N VAL A 143 35.26 -35.05 20.38
CA VAL A 143 35.99 -35.25 21.64
C VAL A 143 35.46 -36.46 22.41
N SER A 144 34.14 -36.65 22.47
CA SER A 144 33.57 -37.83 23.14
C SER A 144 34.00 -39.12 22.48
N ARG A 145 34.06 -39.16 21.14
CA ARG A 145 34.47 -40.35 20.38
C ARG A 145 35.94 -40.68 20.65
N ASP A 146 36.80 -39.67 20.63
CA ASP A 146 38.23 -39.82 20.92
C ASP A 146 38.46 -40.39 22.33
N ILE A 147 37.69 -39.94 23.33
CA ILE A 147 37.75 -40.46 24.71
C ILE A 147 37.34 -41.94 24.78
N TYR A 148 36.31 -42.36 24.03
CA TYR A 148 35.88 -43.76 24.00
C TYR A 148 36.91 -44.65 23.30
N ASP A 149 37.52 -44.17 22.22
CA ASP A 149 38.55 -44.91 21.49
C ASP A 149 39.82 -45.07 22.35
N ASP A 150 40.28 -44.01 23.03
CA ASP A 150 41.41 -44.07 23.99
C ASP A 150 41.12 -45.01 25.18
N ALA A 151 39.90 -45.00 25.71
CA ALA A 151 39.52 -45.87 26.82
C ALA A 151 39.44 -47.35 26.39
N ALA A 152 39.02 -47.63 25.15
CA ALA A 152 39.00 -48.97 24.59
C ALA A 152 40.43 -49.52 24.40
N ASP A 153 41.37 -48.68 23.92
CA ASP A 153 42.78 -49.05 23.78
C ASP A 153 43.44 -49.32 25.14
N VAL A 154 43.13 -48.53 26.18
CA VAL A 154 43.62 -48.78 27.54
C VAL A 154 43.05 -50.06 28.14
N LEU A 155 41.77 -50.39 27.86
CA LEU A 155 41.16 -51.63 28.33
C LEU A 155 41.74 -52.87 27.65
N ILE A 156 42.14 -52.78 26.37
CA ILE A 156 42.83 -53.83 25.64
C ILE A 156 44.23 -54.07 26.22
N LEU A 157 44.95 -52.99 26.59
CA LEU A 157 46.29 -53.08 27.19
C LEU A 157 46.28 -53.62 28.64
N LEU A 158 45.22 -53.39 29.40
CA LEU A 158 45.07 -53.90 30.77
C LEU A 158 44.48 -55.32 30.84
N SER A 159 43.99 -55.86 29.72
CA SER A 159 43.42 -57.21 29.63
C SER A 159 44.45 -58.29 29.29
N ASP A 160 45.74 -57.95 29.17
CA ASP A 160 46.83 -58.93 28.99
C ASP A 160 47.69 -59.11 30.26
N PRO A 161 47.28 -59.98 31.19
CA PRO A 161 48.11 -60.36 32.32
C PRO A 161 48.88 -61.70 32.12
N GLY A 162 49.19 -62.16 30.89
CA GLY A 162 49.79 -63.51 30.77
C GLY A 162 50.63 -63.87 29.54
N GLY A 163 51.94 -63.99 29.76
CA GLY A 163 52.88 -64.84 29.00
C GLY A 163 54.30 -64.24 29.02
N VAL A 164 55.16 -64.51 30.01
CA VAL A 164 56.01 -65.71 30.18
C VAL A 164 56.63 -66.22 28.88
#